data_AF-A0A182M8T7-F1
#
_entry.id   AF-A0A182M8T7-F1
#
_cell.length_a   1.000
_cell.length_b   1.000
_cell.length_c   1.000
_cell.angle_alpha   90.00
_cell.angle_beta   90.00
_cell.angle_gamma   90.00
#
_symmetry.space_group_name_H-M   'P 1'
#
loop_
_entity.id
_entity.type
_entity.pdbx_description
1 polymer ?
#
loop_
_entity_poly.entity_id
_entity_poly.type
_entity_poly.pdbx_seq_one_letter_code
_entity_poly.pdbx_strand_id
1 'polypeptide(L)'
;MRYIKRNDRTAAAPKWTLHILLILVGVVVLLLAESVQSQQANRRKPTPRHKCPLPIEELDSLVDLLSNIEQEPQPDQPEEDYEEESSEAVDTESQTPQLDPHCARELKKLRDAVNHLQRSYYDLKQSPSTLDERLYRYRERSYTQQKQKLTAQLDELSKQINSQDRSQLLQLRRKINEVEKQLNETVSKLAQQRQTNKDNFIRLVASNIGTNRIVSAIANFNQLLTYSIDPYGEIVQKVFATGNVQAKTTAMLQFLQKVDFQHRPVLGYDALVDELIALSALNGPNAIELLKHIQCIILARDGDQQAEALALLKKFKSNAH
;
A
#
# COMPACT_ATOMS: atom_id res chain seq x y z
N MET A 1 19.10 -58.69 -8.37
CA MET A 1 19.66 -58.15 -7.11
C MET A 1 19.80 -56.64 -7.26
N ARG A 2 18.88 -55.86 -6.67
CA ARG A 2 19.09 -54.80 -5.64
C ARG A 2 20.25 -53.84 -5.98
N TYR A 3 20.08 -52.53 -6.09
CA TYR A 3 19.44 -51.62 -5.11
C TYR A 3 18.87 -50.36 -5.79
N ILE A 4 17.63 -50.02 -5.45
CA ILE A 4 17.02 -48.70 -5.68
C ILE A 4 17.47 -47.80 -4.53
N LYS A 5 18.17 -46.70 -4.82
CA LYS A 5 18.55 -45.70 -3.82
C LYS A 5 17.50 -44.59 -3.81
N ARG A 6 16.58 -44.67 -2.84
CA ARG A 6 15.68 -43.57 -2.43
C ARG A 6 16.54 -42.41 -1.92
N ASN A 7 16.37 -41.23 -2.49
CA ASN A 7 16.81 -39.98 -1.87
C ASN A 7 15.62 -39.40 -1.12
N ASP A 8 15.59 -39.62 0.19
CA ASP A 8 14.76 -38.88 1.13
C ASP A 8 15.33 -37.46 1.24
N ARG A 9 14.66 -36.48 0.64
CA ARG A 9 14.83 -35.07 0.99
C ARG A 9 13.78 -34.74 2.04
N THR A 10 14.15 -34.90 3.31
CA THR A 10 13.47 -34.22 4.41
C THR A 10 13.59 -32.73 4.18
N ALA A 11 12.47 -32.08 3.88
CA ALA A 11 12.36 -30.64 3.86
C ALA A 11 12.75 -30.10 5.24
N ALA A 12 13.92 -29.49 5.33
CA ALA A 12 14.30 -28.71 6.50
C ALA A 12 13.32 -27.53 6.58
N ALA A 13 12.39 -27.60 7.53
CA ALA A 13 11.49 -26.51 7.83
C ALA A 13 12.32 -25.25 8.16
N PRO A 14 12.00 -24.08 7.56
CA PRO A 14 12.74 -22.86 7.81
C PRO A 14 12.62 -22.49 9.30
N LYS A 15 13.76 -22.31 9.98
CA LYS A 15 13.88 -21.94 11.42
C LYS A 15 13.08 -20.69 11.83
N TRP A 16 12.53 -19.95 10.87
CA TRP A 16 11.67 -18.78 11.05
C TRP A 16 10.26 -19.11 11.52
N THR A 17 9.73 -20.31 11.22
CA THR A 17 8.39 -20.70 11.68
C THR A 17 8.33 -20.92 13.18
N LEU A 18 9.44 -21.32 13.82
CA LEU A 18 9.50 -21.52 15.27
C LEU A 18 9.50 -20.20 16.04
N HIS A 19 10.06 -19.13 15.47
CA HIS A 19 10.06 -17.80 16.11
C HIS A 19 8.71 -17.10 15.99
N ILE A 20 8.00 -17.29 14.87
CA ILE A 20 6.65 -16.74 14.68
C ILE A 20 5.65 -17.45 15.62
N LEU A 21 5.79 -18.78 15.81
CA LEU A 21 4.96 -19.53 16.76
C LEU A 21 5.23 -19.15 18.22
N LEU A 22 6.49 -18.90 18.61
CA LEU A 22 6.82 -18.43 19.96
C LEU A 22 6.31 -17.02 20.24
N ILE A 23 6.30 -16.13 19.25
CA ILE A 23 5.72 -14.78 19.39
C ILE A 23 4.19 -14.86 19.52
N LEU A 24 3.52 -15.72 18.74
CA LEU A 24 2.07 -15.92 18.84
C LEU A 24 1.64 -16.55 20.16
N VAL A 25 2.40 -17.52 20.70
CA VAL A 25 2.14 -18.10 22.03
C VAL A 25 2.43 -17.10 23.15
N GLY A 26 3.48 -16.28 23.01
CA GLY A 26 3.79 -15.21 23.97
C GLY A 26 2.70 -14.14 24.07
N VAL A 27 2.10 -13.74 22.94
CA VAL A 27 0.99 -12.77 22.92
C VAL A 27 -0.30 -13.35 23.50
N VAL A 28 -0.58 -14.65 23.28
CA VAL A 28 -1.76 -15.32 23.86
C VAL A 28 -1.62 -15.52 25.38
N VAL A 29 -0.41 -15.82 25.88
CA VAL A 29 -0.16 -15.93 27.34
C VAL A 29 -0.21 -14.55 28.02
N LEU A 30 0.23 -13.47 27.35
CA LEU A 30 0.09 -12.10 27.85
C LEU A 30 -1.36 -11.60 27.86
N LEU A 31 -2.22 -12.12 26.99
CA LEU A 31 -3.66 -11.79 26.96
C LEU A 31 -4.48 -12.60 27.98
N LEU A 32 -3.94 -13.70 28.53
CA LEU A 32 -4.65 -14.58 29.46
C LEU A 32 -4.06 -14.58 30.89
N ALA A 33 -2.90 -13.97 31.12
CA ALA A 33 -2.35 -13.81 32.46
C ALA A 33 -3.08 -12.67 33.19
N GLU A 34 -4.04 -13.03 34.03
CA GLU A 34 -4.56 -12.15 35.08
C GLU A 34 -3.40 -11.63 35.93
N SER A 35 -3.22 -10.31 35.95
CA SER A 35 -2.16 -9.66 36.71
C SER A 35 -2.50 -9.70 38.20
N VAL A 36 -1.77 -10.56 38.93
CA VAL A 36 -1.73 -10.58 40.39
C VAL A 36 -0.84 -9.42 40.88
N GLN A 37 -1.53 -8.41 41.43
CA GLN A 37 -1.16 -7.36 42.39
C GLN A 37 0.31 -7.05 42.73
N SER A 38 0.61 -5.74 42.79
CA SER A 38 1.28 -5.15 43.95
C SER A 38 0.67 -3.80 44.29
N GLN A 39 0.05 -3.72 45.48
CA GLN A 39 -0.43 -2.50 46.10
C GLN A 39 0.76 -1.76 46.72
N GLN A 40 0.91 -0.46 46.45
CA GLN A 40 1.29 0.50 47.49
C GLN A 40 0.94 1.95 47.10
N ALA A 41 0.01 2.50 47.90
CA ALA A 41 -0.06 3.89 48.36
C ALA A 41 -0.12 5.03 47.32
N ASN A 42 -1.35 5.34 46.88
CA ASN A 42 -1.91 6.68 47.12
C ASN A 42 -3.44 6.63 47.01
N ARG A 43 -4.14 6.82 48.14
CA ARG A 43 -5.60 6.89 48.19
C ARG A 43 -6.10 8.16 47.48
N ARG A 44 -6.30 8.08 46.18
CA ARG A 44 -7.40 8.77 45.51
C ARG A 44 -8.46 7.72 45.22
N LYS A 45 -9.68 7.90 45.73
CA LYS A 45 -10.83 7.08 45.34
C LYS A 45 -10.84 7.00 43.81
N PRO A 46 -10.89 5.81 43.18
CA PRO A 46 -11.16 5.75 41.77
C PRO A 46 -12.58 6.27 41.60
N THR A 47 -12.73 7.39 40.89
CA THR A 47 -14.01 7.75 40.29
C THR A 47 -14.48 6.53 39.50
N PRO A 48 -15.72 6.06 39.68
CA PRO A 48 -16.22 4.93 38.92
C PRO A 48 -16.07 5.27 37.43
N ARG A 49 -15.47 4.37 36.64
CA ARG A 49 -15.50 4.48 35.18
C ARG A 49 -16.98 4.55 34.78
N HIS A 50 -17.45 5.73 34.40
CA HIS A 50 -18.82 5.93 33.95
C HIS A 50 -19.00 5.08 32.69
N LYS A 51 -19.88 4.08 32.79
CA LYS A 51 -20.17 3.17 31.68
C LYS A 51 -21.13 3.87 30.74
N CYS A 52 -20.77 3.96 29.47
CA CYS A 52 -21.60 4.59 28.45
C CYS A 52 -22.81 3.72 28.11
N PRO A 53 -24.06 4.17 28.37
CA PRO A 53 -25.22 3.60 27.72
C PRO A 53 -25.29 4.14 26.29
N LEU A 54 -25.19 3.26 25.30
CA LEU A 54 -25.41 3.62 23.90
C LEU A 54 -26.92 3.58 23.62
N PRO A 55 -27.56 4.67 23.15
CA PRO A 55 -28.91 4.58 22.63
C PRO A 55 -28.92 3.74 21.35
N ILE A 56 -29.94 2.89 21.25
CA ILE A 56 -30.10 1.90 20.19
C ILE A 56 -30.22 2.58 18.83
N GLU A 57 -30.88 3.73 18.78
CA GLU A 57 -31.12 4.51 17.56
C GLU A 57 -29.81 5.05 16.94
N GLU A 58 -28.82 5.43 17.76
CA GLU A 58 -27.52 5.92 17.30
C GLU A 58 -26.66 4.79 16.73
N LEU A 59 -26.75 3.59 17.32
CA LEU A 59 -26.05 2.42 16.82
C LEU A 59 -26.62 1.94 15.49
N ASP A 60 -27.94 1.94 15.36
CA ASP A 60 -28.63 1.62 14.09
C ASP A 60 -28.28 2.65 13.01
N SER A 61 -28.17 3.94 13.36
CA SER A 61 -27.69 4.99 12.45
C SER A 61 -26.26 4.73 11.93
N LEU A 62 -25.33 4.33 12.81
CA LEU A 62 -23.96 3.96 12.43
C LEU A 62 -23.93 2.70 11.55
N VAL A 63 -24.76 1.74 11.89
CA VAL A 63 -24.97 0.51 11.14
C VAL A 63 -25.48 0.81 9.72
N ASP A 64 -26.43 1.73 9.57
CA ASP A 64 -26.99 2.13 8.29
C ASP A 64 -25.98 2.92 7.46
N LEU A 65 -25.20 3.80 8.10
CA LEU A 65 -24.10 4.53 7.45
C LEU A 65 -23.05 3.57 6.87
N LEU A 66 -22.66 2.54 7.63
CA LEU A 66 -21.77 1.48 7.19
C LEU A 66 -22.39 0.61 6.08
N SER A 67 -23.69 0.32 6.16
CA SER A 67 -24.39 -0.45 5.13
C SER A 67 -24.50 0.30 3.79
N ASN A 68 -24.35 1.64 3.81
CA ASN A 68 -24.40 2.52 2.64
C ASN A 68 -23.01 3.02 2.20
N ILE A 69 -21.92 2.38 2.64
CA ILE A 69 -20.53 2.84 2.35
C ILE A 69 -20.19 2.88 0.85
N GLU A 70 -20.97 2.19 0.02
CA GLU A 70 -20.80 2.21 -1.43
C GLU A 70 -21.51 3.38 -2.13
N GLN A 71 -22.39 4.10 -1.44
CA GLN A 71 -23.06 5.28 -1.97
C GLN A 71 -22.10 6.46 -2.04
N GLU A 72 -22.32 7.33 -3.02
CA GLU A 72 -21.57 8.56 -3.19
C GLU A 72 -21.67 9.42 -1.92
N PRO A 73 -20.53 9.89 -1.37
CA PRO A 73 -20.55 10.77 -0.20
C PRO A 73 -21.35 12.03 -0.50
N GLN A 74 -22.21 12.45 0.44
CA GLN A 74 -22.90 13.73 0.27
C GLN A 74 -21.91 14.90 0.38
N PRO A 75 -22.00 15.91 -0.52
CA PRO A 75 -21.00 16.98 -0.64
C PRO A 75 -20.96 17.94 0.57
N ASP A 76 -21.99 17.96 1.43
CA ASP A 76 -22.20 19.02 2.42
C ASP A 76 -21.98 18.61 3.89
N GLN A 77 -21.14 17.61 4.18
CA GLN A 77 -20.73 17.37 5.57
C GLN A 77 -19.42 18.12 5.88
N PRO A 78 -19.48 19.29 6.54
CA PRO A 78 -18.29 20.04 6.91
C PRO A 78 -17.39 19.14 7.78
N GLU A 79 -16.10 19.11 7.44
CA GLU A 79 -15.07 18.63 8.36
C GLU A 79 -15.02 19.67 9.48
N GLU A 80 -15.62 19.38 10.63
CA GLU A 80 -15.49 20.24 11.80
C GLU A 80 -14.05 20.14 12.32
N ASP A 81 -13.22 21.11 11.93
CA ASP A 81 -11.92 21.35 12.53
C ASP A 81 -12.09 21.65 14.03
N TYR A 82 -11.34 20.92 14.84
CA TYR A 82 -11.43 20.95 16.30
C TYR A 82 -10.79 22.24 16.86
N GLU A 83 -11.61 23.21 17.26
CA GLU A 83 -11.26 24.06 18.41
C GLU A 83 -11.98 23.52 19.65
N GLU A 84 -11.21 23.22 20.70
CA GLU A 84 -11.70 22.77 22.00
C GLU A 84 -12.53 23.89 22.68
N GLU A 85 -13.82 23.99 22.36
CA GLU A 85 -14.73 24.77 23.19
C GLU A 85 -15.13 23.97 24.44
N SER A 86 -14.50 24.34 25.55
CA SER A 86 -14.88 24.02 26.91
C SER A 86 -16.35 24.37 27.15
N SER A 87 -17.22 23.36 27.18
CA SER A 87 -18.64 23.53 27.49
C SER A 87 -18.88 23.66 29.00
N GLU A 88 -19.03 24.90 29.47
CA GLU A 88 -19.90 25.21 30.62
C GLU A 88 -21.10 26.04 30.11
N ALA A 89 -22.27 25.43 30.01
CA ALA A 89 -23.54 26.06 30.39
C ALA A 89 -24.70 25.06 30.31
N VAL A 90 -25.52 25.11 31.35
CA VAL A 90 -26.58 24.21 31.77
C VAL A 90 -27.96 24.61 31.18
N ASP A 91 -28.83 23.61 31.07
CA ASP A 91 -30.32 23.60 30.97
C ASP A 91 -31.05 24.19 29.76
N THR A 92 -31.77 23.32 29.03
CA THR A 92 -33.26 23.39 28.99
C THR A 92 -33.85 22.01 28.64
N GLU A 93 -34.98 21.73 29.29
CA GLU A 93 -35.81 20.52 29.25
C GLU A 93 -36.02 19.91 27.85
N SER A 94 -35.61 18.65 27.68
CA SER A 94 -36.13 17.74 26.65
C SER A 94 -35.97 16.31 27.15
N GLN A 95 -37.08 15.58 27.26
CA GLN A 95 -37.16 14.18 27.70
C GLN A 95 -36.65 13.21 26.63
N THR A 96 -35.39 13.33 26.24
CA THR A 96 -34.61 12.25 25.64
C THR A 96 -33.60 11.77 26.68
N PRO A 97 -33.23 10.48 26.72
CA PRO A 97 -32.17 10.02 27.60
C PRO A 97 -30.91 10.77 27.18
N GLN A 98 -30.50 11.79 27.93
CA GLN A 98 -29.28 12.52 27.65
C GLN A 98 -28.12 11.54 27.76
N LEU A 99 -27.52 11.22 26.61
CA LEU A 99 -26.24 10.54 26.56
C LEU A 99 -25.26 11.28 27.47
N ASP A 100 -24.48 10.52 28.24
CA ASP A 100 -23.33 11.08 28.94
C ASP A 100 -22.44 11.84 27.91
N PRO A 101 -22.09 13.11 28.15
CA PRO A 101 -21.31 13.95 27.23
C PRO A 101 -19.99 13.32 26.77
N HIS A 102 -19.43 12.40 27.55
CA HIS A 102 -18.26 11.64 27.14
C HIS A 102 -18.58 10.62 26.03
N CYS A 103 -19.69 9.90 26.17
CA CYS A 103 -20.18 8.93 25.19
C CYS A 103 -20.62 9.57 23.89
N ALA A 104 -21.29 10.72 23.98
CA ALA A 104 -21.69 11.51 22.81
C ALA A 104 -20.47 11.93 21.97
N ARG A 105 -19.35 12.28 22.62
CA ARG A 105 -18.10 12.63 21.93
C ARG A 105 -17.45 11.42 21.25
N GLU A 106 -17.39 10.26 21.89
CA GLU A 106 -16.82 9.06 21.28
C GLU A 106 -17.68 8.53 20.12
N LEU A 107 -19.00 8.64 20.21
CA LEU A 107 -19.91 8.33 19.11
C LEU A 107 -19.74 9.27 17.91
N LYS A 108 -19.61 10.57 18.17
CA LYS A 108 -19.33 11.57 17.12
C LYS A 108 -18.03 11.22 16.39
N LYS A 109 -16.95 10.94 17.14
CA LYS A 109 -15.67 10.50 16.56
C LYS A 109 -15.79 9.24 15.70
N LEU A 110 -16.64 8.29 16.09
CA LEU A 110 -16.87 7.07 15.33
C LEU A 110 -17.64 7.36 14.03
N ARG A 111 -18.69 8.20 14.09
CA ARG A 111 -19.46 8.64 12.93
C ARG A 111 -18.55 9.35 11.91
N ASP A 112 -17.71 10.27 12.37
CA ASP A 112 -16.76 10.99 11.51
C ASP A 112 -15.77 10.03 10.86
N ALA A 113 -15.25 9.04 11.59
CA ALA A 113 -14.34 8.05 11.03
C ALA A 113 -14.98 7.15 9.97
N VAL A 114 -16.26 6.78 10.14
CA VAL A 114 -17.00 6.05 9.09
C VAL A 114 -17.20 6.93 7.85
N ASN A 115 -17.57 8.21 8.02
CA ASN A 115 -17.70 9.14 6.90
C ASN A 115 -16.38 9.35 6.15
N HIS A 116 -15.27 9.50 6.86
CA HIS A 116 -13.94 9.61 6.23
C HIS A 116 -13.53 8.32 5.51
N LEU A 117 -13.85 7.15 6.07
CA LEU A 117 -13.60 5.88 5.41
C LEU A 117 -14.43 5.75 4.12
N GLN A 118 -15.70 6.16 4.15
CA GLN A 118 -16.58 6.17 2.98
C GLN A 118 -16.03 7.08 1.88
N ARG A 119 -15.63 8.31 2.21
CA ARG A 119 -15.00 9.25 1.24
C ARG A 119 -13.72 8.67 0.66
N SER A 120 -12.81 8.20 1.52
CA SER A 120 -11.53 7.62 1.09
C SER A 120 -11.72 6.38 0.21
N TYR A 121 -12.74 5.57 0.50
CA TYR A 121 -13.11 4.45 -0.34
C TYR A 121 -13.69 4.89 -1.68
N TYR A 122 -14.63 5.85 -1.69
CA TYR A 122 -15.21 6.37 -2.93
C TYR A 122 -14.13 6.96 -3.83
N ASP A 123 -13.22 7.76 -3.29
CA ASP A 123 -12.09 8.33 -4.02
C ASP A 123 -11.16 7.26 -4.60
N LEU A 124 -10.90 6.19 -3.84
CA LEU A 124 -10.08 5.06 -4.30
C LEU A 124 -10.80 4.22 -5.36
N LYS A 125 -12.11 3.99 -5.21
CA LYS A 125 -12.95 3.20 -6.13
C LYS A 125 -13.18 3.92 -7.46
N GLN A 126 -13.47 5.22 -7.41
CA GLN A 126 -13.64 6.07 -8.58
C GLN A 126 -12.31 6.50 -9.21
N SER A 127 -11.17 6.15 -8.59
CA SER A 127 -9.88 6.34 -9.23
C SER A 127 -9.88 5.58 -10.54
N PRO A 128 -9.81 6.26 -11.70
CA PRO A 128 -9.75 5.57 -12.96
C PRO A 128 -8.53 4.65 -12.93
N SER A 129 -8.61 3.49 -13.57
CA SER A 129 -7.47 2.57 -13.65
C SER A 129 -6.23 3.23 -14.24
N THR A 130 -6.40 4.34 -14.97
CA THR A 130 -5.36 5.22 -15.54
C THR A 130 -4.86 6.32 -14.59
N LEU A 131 -5.17 6.27 -13.29
CA LEU A 131 -4.59 7.19 -12.31
C LEU A 131 -3.09 6.91 -12.14
N ASP A 132 -2.29 7.97 -11.99
CA ASP A 132 -0.85 7.86 -11.72
C ASP A 132 -0.55 7.00 -10.49
N GLU A 133 0.51 6.20 -10.57
CA GLU A 133 0.89 5.22 -9.54
C GLU A 133 1.22 5.86 -8.19
N ARG A 134 1.81 7.07 -8.15
CA ARG A 134 2.09 7.75 -6.88
C ARG A 134 0.80 8.19 -6.21
N LEU A 135 -0.11 8.76 -6.99
CA LEU A 135 -1.41 9.20 -6.49
C LEU A 135 -2.27 8.01 -6.04
N TYR A 136 -2.20 6.89 -6.76
CA TYR A 136 -2.87 5.64 -6.38
C TYR A 136 -2.36 5.15 -5.02
N ARG A 137 -1.04 5.04 -4.84
CA ARG A 137 -0.42 4.64 -3.56
C ARG A 137 -0.76 5.59 -2.42
N TYR A 138 -0.86 6.89 -2.69
CA TYR A 138 -1.28 7.87 -1.71
C TYR A 138 -2.72 7.61 -1.25
N ARG A 139 -3.65 7.41 -2.19
CA ARG A 139 -5.07 7.12 -1.89
C ARG A 139 -5.22 5.78 -1.16
N GLU A 140 -4.51 4.74 -1.60
CA GLU A 140 -4.49 3.44 -0.94
C GLU A 140 -3.99 3.52 0.51
N ARG A 141 -2.91 4.29 0.75
CA ARG A 141 -2.38 4.52 2.10
C ARG A 141 -3.38 5.28 2.96
N SER A 142 -3.98 6.34 2.43
CA SER A 142 -5.00 7.13 3.14
C SER A 142 -6.17 6.23 3.56
N TYR A 143 -6.71 5.45 2.62
CA TYR A 143 -7.76 4.46 2.89
C TYR A 143 -7.34 3.46 3.99
N THR A 144 -6.12 2.92 3.91
CA THR A 144 -5.60 1.96 4.91
C THR A 144 -5.47 2.59 6.30
N GLN A 145 -5.03 3.85 6.39
CA GLN A 145 -4.91 4.57 7.66
C GLN A 145 -6.28 4.84 8.28
N GLN A 146 -7.26 5.27 7.48
CA GLN A 146 -8.62 5.50 7.98
C GLN A 146 -9.27 4.21 8.46
N LYS A 147 -9.02 3.10 7.76
CA LYS A 147 -9.45 1.78 8.21
C LYS A 147 -8.89 1.42 9.59
N GLN A 148 -7.57 1.58 9.78
CA GLN A 148 -6.92 1.32 11.07
C GLN A 148 -7.45 2.22 12.19
N LYS A 149 -7.71 3.50 11.89
CA LYS A 149 -8.30 4.45 12.83
C LYS A 149 -9.69 4.01 13.29
N LEU A 150 -10.54 3.60 12.35
CA LEU A 150 -11.88 3.09 12.65
C LEU A 150 -11.82 1.84 13.54
N THR A 151 -10.94 0.88 13.22
CA THR A 151 -10.74 -0.32 14.04
C THR A 151 -10.32 0.02 15.47
N ALA A 152 -9.37 0.95 15.64
CA ALA A 152 -8.88 1.36 16.95
C ALA A 152 -9.97 2.07 17.79
N GLN A 153 -10.77 2.94 17.17
CA GLN A 153 -11.87 3.62 17.85
C GLN A 153 -12.97 2.64 18.29
N LEU A 154 -13.27 1.63 17.47
CA LEU A 154 -14.21 0.57 17.84
C LEU A 154 -13.71 -0.28 18.99
N ASP A 155 -12.42 -0.65 18.98
CA ASP A 155 -11.82 -1.41 20.05
C ASP A 155 -11.84 -0.63 21.36
N GLU A 156 -11.62 0.69 21.32
CA GLU A 156 -11.70 1.54 22.50
C GLU A 156 -13.14 1.68 23.01
N LEU A 157 -14.10 1.92 22.12
CA LEU A 157 -15.51 1.96 22.45
C LEU A 157 -15.98 0.64 23.09
N SER A 158 -15.50 -0.51 22.59
CA SER A 158 -15.84 -1.83 23.12
C SER A 158 -15.38 -2.06 24.57
N LYS A 159 -14.34 -1.36 25.03
CA LYS A 159 -13.83 -1.45 26.42
C LYS A 159 -14.63 -0.59 27.40
N GLN A 160 -15.36 0.41 26.91
CA GLN A 160 -16.01 1.44 27.73
C GLN A 160 -17.52 1.19 27.96
N ILE A 161 -18.11 0.23 27.23
CA ILE A 161 -19.56 -0.05 27.24
C ILE A 161 -19.96 -1.10 28.27
N ASN A 162 -21.21 -1.00 28.75
CA ASN A 162 -21.80 -1.91 29.74
C ASN A 162 -22.14 -3.29 29.13
N SER A 163 -22.13 -4.34 29.95
CA SER A 163 -22.35 -5.73 29.48
C SER A 163 -23.72 -6.00 28.87
N GLN A 164 -24.69 -5.11 29.08
CA GLN A 164 -26.08 -5.22 28.63
C GLN A 164 -26.22 -4.91 27.13
N ASP A 165 -25.33 -4.10 26.56
CA ASP A 165 -25.35 -3.67 25.14
C ASP A 165 -24.40 -4.52 24.25
N ARG A 166 -23.88 -5.62 24.82
CA ARG A 166 -22.84 -6.46 24.20
C ARG A 166 -23.32 -7.17 22.93
N SER A 167 -24.61 -7.52 22.83
CA SER A 167 -25.20 -8.14 21.63
C SER A 167 -25.24 -7.17 20.44
N GLN A 168 -25.54 -5.91 20.70
CA GLN A 168 -25.62 -4.85 19.70
C GLN A 168 -24.23 -4.43 19.22
N LEU A 169 -23.26 -4.35 20.14
CA LEU A 169 -21.86 -4.14 19.76
C LEU A 169 -21.29 -5.28 18.93
N LEU A 170 -21.70 -6.53 19.20
CA LEU A 170 -21.36 -7.67 18.35
C LEU A 170 -21.99 -7.57 16.96
N GLN A 171 -23.20 -7.02 16.82
CA GLN A 171 -23.82 -6.76 15.51
C GLN A 171 -23.08 -5.66 14.74
N LEU A 172 -22.74 -4.54 15.40
CA LEU A 172 -21.94 -3.46 14.79
C LEU A 172 -20.59 -4.00 14.33
N ARG A 173 -19.88 -4.75 15.18
CA ARG A 173 -18.59 -5.37 14.83
C ARG A 173 -18.72 -6.33 13.65
N ARG A 174 -19.78 -7.13 13.57
CA ARG A 174 -20.04 -8.02 12.42
C ARG A 174 -20.26 -7.24 11.13
N LYS A 175 -21.08 -6.18 11.16
CA LYS A 175 -21.32 -5.34 9.99
C LYS A 175 -20.05 -4.62 9.52
N ILE A 176 -19.25 -4.11 10.45
CA ILE A 176 -17.96 -3.47 10.11
C ILE A 176 -17.00 -4.46 9.47
N ASN A 177 -16.92 -5.69 10.00
CA ASN A 177 -16.10 -6.73 9.40
C ASN A 177 -16.59 -7.13 7.99
N GLU A 178 -17.90 -7.19 7.78
CA GLU A 178 -18.50 -7.49 6.47
C GLU A 178 -18.20 -6.38 5.46
N VAL A 179 -18.38 -5.12 5.88
CA VAL A 179 -18.04 -3.95 5.09
C VAL A 179 -16.54 -3.95 4.78
N GLU A 180 -15.67 -4.10 5.78
CA GLU A 180 -14.22 -4.20 5.57
C GLU A 180 -13.88 -5.30 4.55
N LYS A 181 -14.53 -6.46 4.63
CA LYS A 181 -14.32 -7.55 3.67
C LYS A 181 -14.69 -7.13 2.25
N GLN A 182 -15.88 -6.56 2.04
CA GLN A 182 -16.34 -6.09 0.73
C GLN A 182 -15.44 -4.99 0.15
N LEU A 183 -14.98 -4.06 1.00
CA LEU A 183 -14.07 -2.99 0.61
C LEU A 183 -12.70 -3.55 0.22
N ASN A 184 -12.14 -4.45 1.04
CA ASN A 184 -10.85 -5.11 0.75
C ASN A 184 -10.92 -5.92 -0.55
N GLU A 185 -12.04 -6.61 -0.82
CA GLU A 185 -12.25 -7.34 -2.08
C GLU A 185 -12.24 -6.39 -3.29
N THR A 186 -12.86 -5.22 -3.19
CA THR A 186 -12.90 -4.22 -4.27
C THR A 186 -11.54 -3.59 -4.52
N VAL A 187 -10.83 -3.19 -3.45
CA VAL A 187 -9.46 -2.66 -3.55
C VAL A 187 -8.52 -3.71 -4.14
N SER A 188 -8.67 -4.98 -3.74
CA SER A 188 -7.88 -6.09 -4.29
C SER A 188 -8.15 -6.30 -5.79
N LYS A 189 -9.41 -6.19 -6.24
CA LYS A 189 -9.75 -6.29 -7.68
C LYS A 189 -9.12 -5.15 -8.48
N LEU A 190 -9.17 -3.91 -7.96
CA LEU A 190 -8.54 -2.75 -8.59
C LEU A 190 -7.02 -2.92 -8.70
N ALA A 191 -6.37 -3.35 -7.61
CA ALA A 191 -4.93 -3.64 -7.60
C ALA A 191 -4.57 -4.72 -8.63
N GLN A 192 -5.37 -5.80 -8.71
CA GLN A 192 -5.17 -6.86 -9.70
C GLN A 192 -5.31 -6.35 -11.14
N GLN A 193 -6.30 -5.49 -11.42
CA GLN A 193 -6.48 -4.89 -12.74
C GLN A 193 -5.30 -3.98 -13.10
N ARG A 194 -4.83 -3.15 -12.18
CA ARG A 194 -3.66 -2.29 -12.38
C ARG A 194 -2.41 -3.11 -12.65
N GLN A 195 -2.18 -4.18 -11.88
CA GLN A 195 -1.06 -5.10 -12.11
C GLN A 195 -1.15 -5.77 -13.49
N THR A 196 -2.34 -6.23 -13.88
CA THR A 196 -2.57 -6.82 -15.21
C THR A 196 -2.26 -5.81 -16.33
N ASN A 197 -2.67 -4.55 -16.17
CA ASN A 197 -2.36 -3.48 -17.12
C ASN A 197 -0.86 -3.20 -17.18
N LYS A 198 -0.19 -3.09 -16.03
CA LYS A 198 1.27 -2.94 -15.93
C LYS A 198 1.99 -4.04 -16.72
N ASP A 199 1.68 -5.31 -16.44
CA ASP A 199 2.30 -6.47 -17.09
C ASP A 199 2.05 -6.48 -18.60
N ASN A 200 0.84 -6.10 -19.02
CA ASN A 200 0.50 -5.97 -20.43
C ASN A 200 1.33 -4.90 -21.13
N PHE A 201 1.45 -3.70 -20.54
CA PHE A 201 2.24 -2.63 -21.13
C PHE A 201 3.74 -2.97 -21.15
N ILE A 202 4.29 -3.60 -20.10
CA ILE A 202 5.68 -4.11 -20.12
C ILE A 202 5.89 -5.05 -21.30
N ARG A 203 4.98 -6.00 -21.51
CA ARG A 203 5.04 -6.94 -22.64
C ARG A 203 4.98 -6.22 -23.99
N LEU A 204 4.11 -5.21 -24.14
CA LEU A 204 3.98 -4.43 -25.36
C LEU A 204 5.23 -3.59 -25.65
N VAL A 205 5.79 -2.93 -24.63
CA VAL A 205 7.04 -2.18 -24.74
C VAL A 205 8.16 -3.12 -25.18
N ALA A 206 8.38 -4.21 -24.45
CA ALA A 206 9.44 -5.17 -24.75
C ALA A 206 9.32 -5.80 -26.14
N SER A 207 8.10 -6.14 -26.58
CA SER A 207 7.83 -6.67 -27.92
C SER A 207 8.15 -5.66 -29.02
N ASN A 208 7.75 -4.39 -28.82
CA ASN A 208 8.03 -3.32 -29.78
C ASN A 208 9.53 -2.98 -29.84
N ILE A 209 10.24 -2.97 -28.71
CA ILE A 209 11.71 -2.87 -28.69
C ILE A 209 12.31 -4.04 -29.47
N GLY A 210 11.88 -5.26 -29.17
CA GLY A 210 12.39 -6.48 -29.80
C GLY A 210 12.16 -6.58 -31.31
N THR A 211 11.19 -5.84 -31.85
CA THR A 211 10.86 -5.73 -33.29
C THR A 211 11.28 -4.40 -33.90
N ASN A 212 12.08 -3.61 -33.18
CA ASN A 212 12.59 -2.30 -33.57
C ASN A 212 11.50 -1.23 -33.90
N ARG A 213 10.30 -1.37 -33.32
CA ARG A 213 9.21 -0.40 -33.42
C ARG A 213 9.30 0.64 -32.30
N ILE A 214 10.38 1.43 -32.31
CA ILE A 214 10.75 2.31 -31.19
C ILE A 214 9.67 3.36 -30.87
N VAL A 215 9.04 3.97 -31.87
CA VAL A 215 7.96 4.97 -31.64
C VAL A 215 6.78 4.34 -30.88
N SER A 216 6.37 3.14 -31.27
CA SER A 216 5.32 2.40 -30.57
C SER A 216 5.76 1.94 -29.17
N ALA A 217 7.04 1.61 -28.98
CA ALA A 217 7.59 1.29 -27.67
C ALA A 217 7.51 2.51 -26.72
N ILE A 218 7.89 3.70 -27.19
CA ILE A 218 7.81 4.94 -26.41
C ILE A 218 6.36 5.28 -26.05
N ALA A 219 5.42 5.18 -27.00
CA ALA A 219 4.01 5.42 -26.73
C ALA A 219 3.47 4.49 -25.62
N ASN A 220 3.81 3.20 -25.67
CA ASN A 220 3.41 2.24 -24.62
C ASN A 220 4.17 2.45 -23.31
N PHE A 221 5.42 2.90 -23.35
CA PHE A 221 6.21 3.24 -22.17
C PHE A 221 5.58 4.41 -21.41
N ASN A 222 5.16 5.46 -22.11
CA ASN A 222 4.48 6.59 -21.48
C ASN A 222 3.17 6.18 -20.81
N GLN A 223 2.43 5.23 -21.41
CA GLN A 223 1.24 4.65 -20.78
C GLN A 223 1.59 3.78 -19.56
N LEU A 224 2.71 3.06 -19.61
CA LEU A 224 3.20 2.23 -18.50
C LEU A 224 3.56 3.06 -17.26
N LEU A 225 4.07 4.29 -17.44
CA LEU A 225 4.44 5.16 -16.32
C LEU A 225 3.25 5.49 -15.40
N THR A 226 2.03 5.44 -15.92
CA THR A 226 0.79 5.54 -15.13
C THR A 226 0.65 4.43 -14.08
N TYR A 227 1.26 3.27 -14.33
CA TYR A 227 1.14 2.06 -13.50
C TYR A 227 2.44 1.69 -12.78
N SER A 228 3.56 2.32 -13.13
CA SER A 228 4.87 1.99 -12.57
C SER A 228 5.76 3.22 -12.49
N ILE A 229 6.35 3.44 -11.32
CA ILE A 229 7.30 4.53 -11.08
C ILE A 229 8.68 4.22 -11.68
N ASP A 230 9.04 2.93 -11.75
CA ASP A 230 10.30 2.46 -12.32
C ASP A 230 10.09 1.12 -13.04
N PRO A 231 9.69 1.14 -14.33
CA PRO A 231 9.45 -0.07 -15.10
C PRO A 231 10.70 -0.65 -15.77
N TYR A 232 11.86 0.00 -15.67
CA TYR A 232 13.00 -0.27 -16.54
C TYR A 232 13.56 -1.68 -16.38
N GLY A 233 13.77 -2.14 -15.14
CA GLY A 233 14.28 -3.49 -14.88
C GLY A 233 13.41 -4.60 -15.47
N GLU A 234 12.09 -4.49 -15.30
CA GLU A 234 11.12 -5.46 -15.83
C GLU A 234 11.09 -5.45 -17.37
N ILE A 235 11.21 -4.27 -17.99
CA ILE A 235 11.32 -4.15 -19.46
C ILE A 235 12.60 -4.82 -19.97
N VAL A 236 13.75 -4.53 -19.35
CA VAL A 236 15.05 -5.09 -19.76
C VAL A 236 15.01 -6.62 -19.69
N GLN A 237 14.62 -7.18 -18.54
CA GLN A 237 14.48 -8.63 -18.37
C GLN A 237 13.57 -9.25 -19.45
N LYS A 238 12.45 -8.59 -19.77
CA LYS A 238 11.51 -9.08 -20.79
C LYS A 238 12.08 -9.03 -22.20
N VAL A 239 12.87 -8.00 -22.54
CA VAL A 239 13.52 -7.88 -23.85
C VAL A 239 14.60 -8.94 -24.04
N PHE A 240 15.34 -9.27 -22.98
CA PHE A 240 16.44 -10.23 -23.00
C PHE A 240 16.02 -11.68 -22.71
N ALA A 241 14.76 -11.91 -22.32
CA ALA A 241 14.22 -13.25 -22.07
C ALA A 241 14.41 -14.24 -23.25
N THR A 242 14.48 -13.74 -24.48
CA THR A 242 14.71 -14.56 -25.69
C THR A 242 15.46 -13.79 -26.79
N GLY A 243 16.25 -14.50 -27.58
CA GLY A 243 16.88 -13.99 -28.81
C GLY A 243 18.37 -13.67 -28.69
N ASN A 244 18.89 -12.95 -29.70
CA ASN A 244 20.31 -12.59 -29.77
C ASN A 244 20.60 -11.35 -28.91
N VAL A 245 21.48 -11.51 -27.90
CA VAL A 245 21.90 -10.46 -26.95
C VAL A 245 22.38 -9.19 -27.63
N GLN A 246 23.18 -9.28 -28.70
CA GLN A 246 23.68 -8.10 -29.41
C GLN A 246 22.55 -7.29 -30.06
N ALA A 247 21.65 -7.95 -30.79
CA ALA A 247 20.52 -7.30 -31.43
C ALA A 247 19.57 -6.65 -30.41
N LYS A 248 19.33 -7.34 -29.29
CA LYS A 248 18.51 -6.83 -28.18
C LYS A 248 19.15 -5.63 -27.49
N THR A 249 20.47 -5.65 -27.30
CA THR A 249 21.22 -4.53 -26.73
C THR A 249 21.12 -3.31 -27.62
N THR A 250 21.33 -3.46 -28.93
CA THR A 250 21.19 -2.35 -29.89
C THR A 250 19.78 -1.76 -29.87
N ALA A 251 18.74 -2.60 -29.88
CA ALA A 251 17.36 -2.14 -29.81
C ALA A 251 17.05 -1.42 -28.48
N MET A 252 17.58 -1.93 -27.37
CA MET A 252 17.41 -1.29 -26.05
C MET A 252 18.10 0.08 -26.00
N LEU A 253 19.33 0.18 -26.51
CA LEU A 253 20.04 1.45 -26.59
C LEU A 253 19.28 2.49 -27.43
N GLN A 254 18.71 2.07 -28.57
CA GLN A 254 17.88 2.94 -29.41
C GLN A 254 16.60 3.38 -28.70
N PHE A 255 15.96 2.49 -27.95
CA PHE A 255 14.81 2.83 -27.13
C PHE A 255 15.18 3.85 -26.04
N LEU A 256 16.18 3.55 -25.21
CA LEU A 256 16.60 4.41 -24.09
C LEU A 256 17.09 5.79 -24.55
N GLN A 257 17.68 5.88 -25.75
CA GLN A 257 18.07 7.15 -26.36
C GLN A 257 16.86 8.03 -26.71
N LYS A 258 15.70 7.42 -26.97
CA LYS A 258 14.46 8.10 -27.37
C LYS A 258 13.49 8.35 -26.21
N VAL A 259 13.75 7.78 -25.03
CA VAL A 259 12.97 8.07 -23.83
C VAL A 259 13.22 9.50 -23.40
N ASP A 260 12.13 10.21 -23.04
CA ASP A 260 12.21 11.57 -22.51
C ASP A 260 13.14 11.59 -21.30
N PHE A 261 14.03 12.58 -21.27
CA PHE A 261 14.99 12.74 -20.20
C PHE A 261 14.32 12.97 -18.84
N GLN A 262 13.11 13.54 -18.81
CA GLN A 262 12.29 13.68 -17.59
C GLN A 262 11.87 12.34 -16.98
N HIS A 263 11.85 11.27 -17.78
CA HIS A 263 11.51 9.92 -17.32
C HIS A 263 12.72 9.15 -16.80
N ARG A 264 13.87 9.80 -16.64
CA ARG A 264 15.08 9.26 -16.02
C ARG A 264 15.66 8.03 -16.73
N PRO A 265 16.01 8.14 -18.02
CA PRO A 265 16.54 7.02 -18.80
C PRO A 265 17.83 6.41 -18.23
N VAL A 266 18.55 7.12 -17.35
CA VAL A 266 19.72 6.60 -16.61
C VAL A 266 19.42 5.30 -15.86
N LEU A 267 18.22 5.16 -15.29
CA LEU A 267 17.78 3.93 -14.62
C LEU A 267 17.63 2.76 -15.59
N GLY A 268 17.18 3.06 -16.82
CA GLY A 268 17.14 2.10 -17.91
C GLY A 268 18.52 1.63 -18.36
N TYR A 269 19.50 2.54 -18.40
CA TYR A 269 20.88 2.17 -18.69
C TYR A 269 21.51 1.35 -17.55
N ASP A 270 21.19 1.65 -16.29
CA ASP A 270 21.67 0.85 -15.16
C ASP A 270 21.12 -0.59 -15.19
N ALA A 271 19.82 -0.74 -15.39
CA ALA A 271 19.19 -2.05 -15.58
C ALA A 271 19.79 -2.82 -16.77
N LEU A 272 20.09 -2.14 -17.88
CA LEU A 272 20.77 -2.75 -19.03
C LEU A 272 22.20 -3.20 -18.69
N VAL A 273 22.96 -2.40 -17.94
CA VAL A 273 24.31 -2.80 -17.50
C VAL A 273 24.24 -4.04 -16.62
N ASP A 274 23.30 -4.11 -15.67
CA ASP A 274 23.12 -5.30 -14.83
C ASP A 274 22.83 -6.56 -15.65
N GLU A 275 21.92 -6.46 -16.62
CA GLU A 275 21.59 -7.59 -17.49
C GLU A 275 22.81 -8.02 -18.33
N LEU A 276 23.57 -7.07 -18.88
CA LEU A 276 24.77 -7.38 -19.67
C LEU A 276 25.91 -7.97 -18.84
N ILE A 277 26.05 -7.56 -17.57
CA ILE A 277 26.99 -8.18 -16.62
C ILE A 277 26.56 -9.63 -16.37
N ALA A 278 25.28 -9.85 -16.05
CA ALA A 278 24.73 -11.18 -15.81
C ALA A 278 24.93 -12.12 -17.02
N LEU A 279 24.83 -11.58 -18.24
CA LEU A 279 25.03 -12.32 -19.49
C LEU A 279 26.48 -12.36 -19.97
N SER A 280 27.44 -11.77 -19.23
CA SER A 280 28.85 -11.64 -19.65
C SER A 280 29.02 -11.02 -21.06
N ALA A 281 28.18 -10.04 -21.38
CA ALA A 281 28.07 -9.41 -22.70
C ALA A 281 28.42 -7.91 -22.69
N LEU A 282 29.05 -7.42 -21.61
CA LEU A 282 29.49 -6.03 -21.49
C LEU A 282 30.82 -5.77 -22.23
N ASN A 283 30.87 -6.11 -23.51
CA ASN A 283 32.03 -5.94 -24.38
C ASN A 283 31.64 -5.59 -25.84
N GLY A 284 32.65 -5.25 -26.65
CA GLY A 284 32.47 -4.98 -28.07
C GLY A 284 31.75 -3.66 -28.42
N PRO A 285 31.24 -3.53 -29.65
CA PRO A 285 30.69 -2.26 -30.16
C PRO A 285 29.51 -1.71 -29.36
N ASN A 286 28.62 -2.58 -28.88
CA ASN A 286 27.46 -2.17 -28.09
C ASN A 286 27.87 -1.63 -26.71
N ALA A 287 28.91 -2.18 -26.08
CA ALA A 287 29.43 -1.66 -24.82
C ALA A 287 30.06 -0.27 -25.00
N ILE A 288 30.75 -0.04 -26.14
CA ILE A 288 31.26 1.28 -26.50
C ILE A 288 30.11 2.27 -26.70
N GLU A 289 29.04 1.86 -27.37
CA GLU A 289 27.87 2.74 -27.59
C GLU A 289 27.14 3.07 -26.28
N LEU A 290 26.96 2.08 -25.41
CA LEU A 290 26.45 2.27 -24.05
C LEU A 290 27.30 3.27 -23.26
N LEU A 291 28.63 3.16 -23.33
CA LEU A 291 29.55 4.10 -22.68
C LEU A 291 29.34 5.54 -23.17
N LYS A 292 29.17 5.74 -24.48
CA LYS A 292 28.86 7.08 -25.03
C LYS A 292 27.55 7.62 -24.47
N HIS A 293 26.51 6.80 -24.41
CA HIS A 293 25.22 7.22 -23.86
C HIS A 293 25.34 7.64 -22.38
N ILE A 294 26.07 6.88 -21.56
CA ILE A 294 26.35 7.23 -20.16
C ILE A 294 27.10 8.58 -20.08
N GLN A 295 28.12 8.77 -20.92
CA GLN A 295 28.87 10.04 -20.96
C GLN A 295 27.98 11.23 -21.37
N CYS A 296 27.09 11.05 -22.34
CA CYS A 296 26.13 12.09 -22.74
C CYS A 296 25.23 12.52 -21.57
N ILE A 297 24.74 11.57 -20.77
CA ILE A 297 23.91 11.90 -19.58
C ILE A 297 24.72 12.70 -18.55
N ILE A 298 25.98 12.31 -18.30
CA ILE A 298 26.87 13.06 -17.39
C ILE A 298 27.07 14.50 -17.88
N LEU A 299 27.20 14.70 -19.20
CA LEU A 299 27.39 16.02 -19.81
C LEU A 299 26.13 16.88 -19.80
N ALA A 300 24.93 16.28 -19.70
CA ALA A 300 23.67 17.02 -19.62
C ALA A 300 23.49 17.78 -18.30
N ARG A 301 24.25 17.45 -17.25
CA ARG A 301 24.31 18.16 -15.95
C ARG A 301 22.97 18.35 -15.22
N ASP A 302 22.07 17.39 -15.37
CA ASP A 302 20.87 17.30 -14.53
C ASP A 302 21.22 16.59 -13.22
N GLY A 303 21.26 17.33 -12.11
CA GLY A 303 22.01 16.99 -10.89
C GLY A 303 21.84 15.55 -10.41
N ASP A 304 20.60 15.07 -10.28
CA ASP A 304 20.31 13.71 -9.78
C ASP A 304 20.73 12.64 -10.79
N GLN A 305 20.41 12.82 -12.07
CA GLN A 305 20.77 11.87 -13.12
C GLN A 305 22.28 11.86 -13.40
N GLN A 306 22.97 12.99 -13.20
CA GLN A 306 24.42 13.08 -13.35
C GLN A 306 25.14 12.24 -12.30
N ALA A 307 24.71 12.33 -11.03
CA ALA A 307 25.29 11.54 -9.95
C ALA A 307 25.10 10.03 -10.19
N GLU A 308 23.90 9.64 -10.63
CA GLU A 308 23.57 8.26 -11.00
C GLU A 308 24.38 7.78 -12.21
N ALA A 309 24.51 8.60 -13.25
CA ALA A 309 25.31 8.27 -14.42
C ALA A 309 26.81 8.14 -14.10
N LEU A 310 27.33 8.92 -13.15
CA LEU A 310 28.70 8.76 -12.64
C LEU A 310 28.89 7.44 -11.87
N ALA A 311 27.90 7.04 -11.06
CA ALA A 311 27.91 5.75 -10.38
C ALA A 311 27.85 4.59 -11.40
N LEU A 312 26.97 4.71 -12.39
CA LEU A 312 26.84 3.77 -13.50
C LEU A 312 28.14 3.65 -14.31
N LEU A 313 28.82 4.77 -14.59
CA LEU A 313 30.11 4.76 -15.28
C LEU A 313 31.18 3.99 -14.49
N LYS A 314 31.21 4.14 -13.16
CA LYS A 314 32.14 3.37 -12.30
C LYS A 314 31.84 1.87 -12.38
N LYS A 315 30.55 1.50 -12.27
CA LYS A 315 30.08 0.11 -12.39
C LYS A 315 30.38 -0.49 -13.75
N PHE A 316 30.19 0.25 -14.83
CA PHE A 316 30.55 -0.18 -16.18
C PHE A 316 32.05 -0.47 -16.27
N LYS A 317 32.91 0.45 -15.81
CA LYS A 317 34.37 0.31 -15.88
C LYS A 317 34.90 -0.87 -15.06
N SER A 318 34.28 -1.21 -13.94
CA SER A 318 34.72 -2.34 -13.11
C SER A 318 34.38 -3.71 -13.71
N ASN A 319 33.45 -3.77 -14.66
CA ASN A 319 32.94 -5.03 -15.22
C ASN A 319 33.15 -5.17 -16.74
N ALA A 320 33.54 -4.10 -17.43
CA ALA A 320 33.86 -4.15 -18.85
C ALA A 320 35.24 -4.80 -19.05
N HIS A 321 35.32 -5.75 -19.98
CA HIS A 321 36.53 -6.47 -20.38
C HIS A 321 36.80 -6.29 -21.87
#